data_AF-A0A1G5NI95-F1
#
_entry.id   AF-A0A1G5NI95-F1
#
_cell.length_a   1.000
_cell.length_b   1.000
_cell.length_c   1.000
_cell.angle_alpha   90.00
_cell.angle_beta   90.00
_cell.angle_gamma   90.00
#
_symmetry.space_group_name_H-M   'P 1'
#
loop_
_entity.id
_entity.type
_entity.pdbx_description
1 polymer ?
#
loop_
_entity_poly.entity_id
_entity_poly.type
_entity_poly.pdbx_seq_one_letter_code
_entity_poly.pdbx_strand_id
1 'polypeptide(L)'
;MSAKNDYQVITESEQLAEICRRFSASPFVSIDTEFIRETTFWARLCLIQMADPEVAVIVDPLAEGLDLAPFFELMRNEKVTKVFHAARQDVEIFVKLDGAVPQPLFDTQLAAMVCGYGDQISYDQLVYRVTGVRIDKSSRFTDWQRRPLSQKQLDYAVSDVTHLCDVYRFLKANLEEQKRSDWVAEELAVLNDVETYRTHPENAWKRLKMRVRKPRQLAVMQKVAAWREKEAQSRDVPRQRVLKDEAIYEIALQQPRNAEQMARLRALPRGFERSHSAQALIAAVEEALAVPDDELPSIPKPRPAPEHASASAELLKVLLKMVSEEHGVASRLVATVDELEKIAADDHADVPAMKGWRRQLFGERALALKRGEMALLLGNGRVRAVQVDDMQAAAE
;
A
#
# COMPACT_ATOMS: atom_id res chain seq x y z
N MET A 1 18.74 -35.17 0.19
CA MET A 1 18.33 -35.32 -1.21
C MET A 1 17.16 -34.37 -1.42
N SER A 2 17.37 -33.28 -2.16
CA SER A 2 16.40 -32.17 -2.28
C SER A 2 15.23 -32.61 -3.14
N ALA A 3 14.00 -32.59 -2.63
CA ALA A 3 12.80 -32.59 -3.44
C ALA A 3 12.84 -31.32 -4.30
N LYS A 4 13.36 -31.43 -5.52
CA LYS A 4 13.44 -30.33 -6.48
C LYS A 4 12.16 -30.35 -7.31
N ASN A 5 11.33 -29.32 -7.13
CA ASN A 5 10.32 -28.81 -8.05
C ASN A 5 9.28 -29.80 -8.55
N ASP A 6 8.51 -30.42 -7.65
CA ASP A 6 7.24 -31.00 -8.05
C ASP A 6 6.16 -29.92 -7.87
N TYR A 7 5.81 -29.25 -8.97
CA TYR A 7 4.72 -28.29 -9.02
C TYR A 7 3.85 -28.58 -10.24
N GLN A 8 2.55 -28.31 -10.13
CA GLN A 8 1.61 -28.49 -11.22
C GLN A 8 1.29 -27.14 -11.87
N VAL A 9 1.34 -27.08 -13.21
CA VAL A 9 0.77 -25.96 -13.97
C VAL A 9 -0.68 -26.30 -14.30
N ILE A 10 -1.60 -25.42 -13.92
CA ILE A 10 -3.05 -25.59 -14.04
C ILE A 10 -3.55 -24.64 -15.12
N THR A 11 -4.11 -25.23 -16.18
CA THR A 11 -4.71 -24.52 -17.31
C THR A 11 -6.17 -24.92 -17.53
N GLU A 12 -6.71 -25.84 -16.73
CA GLU A 12 -8.07 -26.40 -16.88
C GLU A 12 -8.89 -26.23 -15.59
N SER A 13 -10.19 -25.92 -15.75
CA SER A 13 -11.09 -25.60 -14.62
C SER A 13 -11.29 -26.76 -13.64
N GLU A 14 -11.30 -28.01 -14.13
CA GLU A 14 -11.43 -29.20 -13.27
C GLU A 14 -10.21 -29.37 -12.36
N GLN A 15 -9.00 -29.16 -12.90
CA GLN A 15 -7.75 -29.20 -12.14
C GLN A 15 -7.72 -28.08 -11.09
N LEU A 16 -8.20 -26.88 -11.44
CA LEU A 16 -8.29 -25.76 -10.49
C LEU A 16 -9.28 -26.06 -9.36
N ALA A 17 -10.44 -26.61 -9.68
CA ALA A 17 -11.44 -26.98 -8.68
C ALA A 17 -10.92 -28.05 -7.71
N GLU A 18 -10.20 -29.06 -8.22
CA GLU A 18 -9.61 -30.11 -7.39
C GLU A 18 -8.53 -29.57 -6.45
N ILE A 19 -7.60 -28.75 -6.95
CA ILE A 19 -6.55 -28.19 -6.09
C ILE A 19 -7.14 -27.23 -5.04
N CYS A 20 -8.15 -26.43 -5.40
CA CYS A 20 -8.78 -25.52 -4.44
C CYS A 20 -9.53 -26.29 -3.34
N ARG A 21 -10.12 -27.44 -3.66
CA ARG A 21 -10.74 -28.34 -2.67
C ARG A 21 -9.68 -28.91 -1.71
N ARG A 22 -8.52 -29.30 -2.23
CA ARG A 22 -7.37 -29.73 -1.41
C ARG A 22 -6.92 -28.61 -0.47
N PHE A 23 -6.63 -27.42 -1.00
CA PHE A 23 -6.19 -26.29 -0.17
C PHE A 23 -7.25 -25.83 0.83
N SER A 24 -8.53 -26.05 0.56
CA SER A 24 -9.62 -25.80 1.52
C SER A 24 -9.55 -26.66 2.79
N ALA A 25 -8.78 -27.75 2.77
CA ALA A 25 -8.52 -28.61 3.94
C ALA A 25 -7.20 -28.26 4.67
N SER A 26 -6.36 -27.40 4.09
CA SER A 26 -5.13 -26.92 4.72
C SER A 26 -5.43 -25.78 5.70
N PRO A 27 -4.69 -25.62 6.82
CA PRO A 27 -4.85 -24.47 7.71
C PRO A 27 -4.52 -23.12 7.05
N PHE A 28 -3.67 -23.13 6.02
CA PHE A 28 -3.31 -21.94 5.27
C PHE A 28 -2.88 -22.28 3.84
N VAL A 29 -2.89 -21.28 2.97
CA VAL A 29 -2.34 -21.34 1.62
C VAL A 29 -1.59 -20.03 1.36
N SER A 30 -0.34 -20.13 0.93
CA SER A 30 0.45 -18.99 0.47
C SER A 30 0.10 -18.68 -0.97
N ILE A 31 -0.08 -17.40 -1.29
CA ILE A 31 -0.46 -16.93 -2.62
C ILE A 31 0.49 -15.81 -3.03
N ASP A 32 0.82 -15.81 -4.31
CA ASP A 32 1.43 -14.69 -5.00
C ASP A 32 0.73 -14.49 -6.35
N THR A 33 0.95 -13.34 -6.99
CA THR A 33 0.46 -13.11 -8.35
C THR A 33 1.48 -12.39 -9.22
N GLU A 34 1.43 -12.68 -10.52
CA GLU A 34 2.16 -11.90 -11.53
C GLU A 34 1.17 -11.17 -12.42
N PHE A 35 1.44 -9.91 -12.71
CA PHE A 35 0.53 -9.03 -13.46
C PHE A 35 1.29 -7.94 -14.23
N ILE A 36 0.60 -7.34 -15.20
CA ILE A 36 1.10 -6.17 -15.95
C ILE A 36 0.18 -4.96 -15.75
N ARG A 37 0.73 -3.73 -15.79
CA ARG A 37 -0.05 -2.49 -15.56
C ARG A 37 0.45 -1.29 -16.38
N GLU A 38 1.42 -1.48 -17.26
CA GLU A 38 2.09 -0.40 -17.99
C GLU A 38 1.19 0.21 -19.08
N THR A 39 0.33 -0.62 -19.67
CA THR A 39 -0.44 -0.26 -20.87
C THR A 39 -1.93 -0.08 -20.63
N THR A 40 -2.43 -0.53 -19.47
CA THR A 40 -3.83 -0.54 -19.05
C THR A 40 -4.05 0.27 -17.78
N PHE A 41 -5.31 0.55 -17.44
CA PHE A 41 -5.66 1.18 -16.16
C PHE A 41 -5.68 0.15 -15.03
N TRP A 42 -6.35 -0.96 -15.29
CA TRP A 42 -6.46 -2.10 -14.39
C TRP A 42 -5.26 -3.02 -14.57
N ALA A 43 -4.72 -3.55 -13.47
CA ALA A 43 -3.69 -4.57 -13.56
C ALA A 43 -4.31 -5.83 -14.20
N ARG A 44 -3.61 -6.40 -15.17
CA ARG A 44 -4.03 -7.65 -15.82
C ARG A 44 -3.32 -8.80 -15.13
N LEU A 45 -4.09 -9.64 -14.44
CA LEU A 45 -3.62 -10.87 -13.81
C LEU A 45 -3.08 -11.83 -14.86
N CYS A 46 -1.82 -12.25 -14.72
CA CYS A 46 -1.10 -13.07 -15.69
C CYS A 46 -0.70 -14.43 -15.12
N LEU A 47 -0.53 -14.56 -13.81
CA LEU A 47 -0.21 -15.82 -13.14
C LEU A 47 -0.70 -15.75 -11.69
N ILE A 48 -1.13 -16.90 -11.16
CA ILE A 48 -1.41 -17.06 -9.73
C ILE A 48 -0.55 -18.23 -9.25
N GLN A 49 0.15 -18.04 -8.14
CA GLN A 49 0.90 -19.10 -7.48
C GLN A 49 0.21 -19.44 -6.18
N MET A 50 0.10 -20.73 -5.86
CA MET A 50 -0.46 -21.19 -4.59
C MET A 50 0.39 -22.32 -4.04
N ALA A 51 0.63 -22.30 -2.74
CA ALA A 51 1.26 -23.43 -2.06
C ALA A 51 0.71 -23.66 -0.66
N ASP A 52 0.70 -24.91 -0.27
CA ASP A 52 0.68 -25.34 1.12
C ASP A 52 2.02 -26.04 1.43
N PRO A 53 2.22 -26.59 2.64
CA PRO A 53 3.46 -27.27 3.00
C PRO A 53 3.83 -28.50 2.16
N GLU A 54 2.88 -29.07 1.41
CA GLU A 54 3.03 -30.32 0.67
C GLU A 54 3.03 -30.11 -0.84
N VAL A 55 2.22 -29.17 -1.34
CA VAL A 55 1.96 -28.99 -2.77
C VAL A 55 2.07 -27.53 -3.16
N ALA A 56 2.70 -27.27 -4.30
CA ALA A 56 2.73 -25.99 -4.97
C ALA A 56 2.15 -26.09 -6.39
N VAL A 57 1.40 -25.08 -6.80
CA VAL A 57 0.82 -24.99 -8.14
C VAL A 57 0.96 -23.60 -8.72
N ILE A 58 0.98 -23.55 -10.05
CA ILE A 58 0.91 -22.34 -10.85
C ILE A 58 -0.38 -22.41 -11.66
N VAL A 59 -1.24 -21.41 -11.53
CA VAL A 59 -2.48 -21.30 -12.31
C VAL A 59 -2.28 -20.25 -13.40
N ASP A 60 -2.62 -20.60 -14.63
CA ASP A 60 -2.60 -19.70 -15.78
C ASP A 60 -3.99 -19.07 -16.01
N PRO A 61 -4.27 -17.86 -15.48
CA PRO A 61 -5.55 -17.17 -15.65
C PRO A 61 -5.84 -16.77 -17.11
N LEU A 62 -4.85 -16.85 -18.01
CA LEU A 62 -5.00 -16.53 -19.42
C LEU A 62 -5.32 -17.75 -20.29
N ALA A 63 -5.35 -18.95 -19.70
CA ALA A 63 -5.74 -20.17 -20.41
C ALA A 63 -7.19 -20.09 -20.89
N GLU A 64 -7.43 -20.52 -22.13
CA GLU A 64 -8.74 -20.42 -22.77
C GLU A 64 -9.79 -21.26 -22.01
N GLY A 65 -10.88 -20.61 -21.59
CA GLY A 65 -11.99 -21.28 -20.92
C GLY A 65 -11.76 -21.59 -19.44
N LEU A 66 -10.63 -21.17 -18.84
CA LEU A 66 -10.39 -21.35 -17.41
C LEU A 66 -11.37 -20.50 -16.58
N ASP A 67 -12.07 -21.14 -15.65
CA ASP A 67 -12.96 -20.49 -14.68
C ASP A 67 -12.25 -20.33 -13.33
N LEU A 68 -12.06 -19.07 -12.90
CA LEU A 68 -11.41 -18.73 -11.63
C LEU A 68 -12.36 -18.78 -10.43
N ALA A 69 -13.65 -19.11 -10.60
CA ALA A 69 -14.60 -19.18 -9.49
C ALA A 69 -14.11 -20.04 -8.30
N PRO A 70 -13.54 -21.25 -8.49
CA PRO A 70 -13.03 -22.05 -7.37
C PRO A 70 -11.88 -21.39 -6.61
N PHE A 71 -11.02 -20.64 -7.32
CA PHE A 71 -9.95 -19.86 -6.69
C PHE A 71 -10.52 -18.77 -5.79
N PHE A 72 -11.51 -18.00 -6.26
CA PHE A 72 -12.11 -16.95 -5.46
C PHE A 72 -12.94 -17.50 -4.29
N GLU A 73 -13.56 -18.67 -4.44
CA GLU A 73 -14.18 -19.39 -3.31
C GLU A 73 -13.16 -19.72 -2.21
N LEU A 74 -11.96 -20.20 -2.58
CA LEU A 74 -10.88 -20.43 -1.64
C LEU A 74 -10.41 -19.11 -0.97
N MET A 75 -10.33 -18.02 -1.72
CA MET A 75 -9.96 -16.69 -1.17
C MET A 75 -10.98 -16.22 -0.12
N ARG A 76 -12.27 -16.52 -0.30
CA ARG A 76 -13.33 -16.20 0.68
C ARG A 76 -13.47 -17.22 1.81
N ASN A 77 -12.81 -18.38 1.74
CA ASN A 77 -12.97 -19.44 2.73
C ASN A 77 -12.32 -19.07 4.09
N GLU A 78 -13.13 -18.68 5.06
CA GLU A 78 -12.66 -18.23 6.38
C GLU A 78 -11.90 -19.29 7.20
N LYS A 79 -11.98 -20.57 6.83
CA LYS A 79 -11.28 -21.67 7.52
C LYS A 79 -9.80 -21.75 7.14
N VAL A 80 -9.39 -21.11 6.04
CA VAL A 80 -8.04 -21.18 5.49
C VAL A 80 -7.41 -19.80 5.50
N THR A 81 -6.26 -19.65 6.14
CA THR A 81 -5.51 -18.38 6.10
C THR A 81 -4.86 -18.19 4.73
N LYS A 82 -5.12 -17.06 4.10
CA LYS A 82 -4.44 -16.66 2.85
C LYS A 82 -3.22 -15.86 3.20
N VAL A 83 -2.04 -16.40 2.91
CA VAL A 83 -0.75 -15.81 3.26
C VAL A 83 -0.15 -15.13 2.04
N PHE A 84 0.19 -13.85 2.18
CA PHE A 84 0.83 -13.05 1.14
C PHE A 84 2.10 -12.39 1.68
N HIS A 85 2.88 -11.80 0.80
CA HIS A 85 3.92 -10.84 1.15
C HIS A 85 3.66 -9.52 0.44
N ALA A 86 3.38 -8.44 1.18
CA ALA A 86 3.05 -7.13 0.61
C ALA A 86 1.81 -7.16 -0.32
N ALA A 87 0.72 -7.74 0.19
CA ALA A 87 -0.48 -8.19 -0.53
C ALA A 87 -1.29 -7.11 -1.26
N ARG A 88 -0.95 -5.83 -1.08
CA ARG A 88 -1.83 -4.72 -1.46
C ARG A 88 -2.18 -4.74 -2.96
N GLN A 89 -1.24 -5.09 -3.83
CA GLN A 89 -1.50 -5.10 -5.27
C GLN A 89 -2.28 -6.35 -5.70
N ASP A 90 -2.00 -7.51 -5.10
CA ASP A 90 -2.72 -8.76 -5.33
C ASP A 90 -4.19 -8.62 -4.94
N VAL A 91 -4.45 -8.04 -3.76
CA VAL A 91 -5.82 -7.81 -3.28
C VAL A 91 -6.54 -6.76 -4.14
N GLU A 92 -5.86 -5.75 -4.68
CA GLU A 92 -6.46 -4.81 -5.66
C GLU A 92 -7.01 -5.55 -6.88
N ILE A 93 -6.26 -6.55 -7.37
CA ILE A 93 -6.67 -7.39 -8.50
C ILE A 93 -7.88 -8.24 -8.11
N PHE A 94 -7.87 -8.89 -6.95
CA PHE A 94 -8.97 -9.74 -6.52
C PHE A 94 -10.25 -8.95 -6.28
N VAL A 95 -10.18 -7.78 -5.64
CA VAL A 95 -11.35 -6.90 -5.48
C VAL A 95 -11.90 -6.46 -6.84
N LYS A 96 -11.04 -6.24 -7.84
CA LYS A 96 -11.49 -5.90 -9.19
C LYS A 96 -12.18 -7.05 -9.90
N LEU A 97 -11.69 -8.28 -9.73
CA LEU A 97 -12.19 -9.47 -10.43
C LEU A 97 -13.39 -10.13 -9.72
N ASP A 98 -13.42 -10.10 -8.39
CA ASP A 98 -14.37 -10.84 -7.56
C ASP A 98 -15.20 -9.95 -6.61
N GLY A 99 -14.77 -8.70 -6.40
CA GLY A 99 -15.47 -7.76 -5.52
C GLY A 99 -15.22 -7.94 -4.03
N ALA A 100 -14.41 -8.93 -3.64
CA ALA A 100 -14.09 -9.25 -2.25
C ALA A 100 -12.57 -9.25 -1.98
N VAL A 101 -12.21 -9.02 -0.72
CA VAL A 101 -10.85 -9.26 -0.21
C VAL A 101 -10.74 -10.72 0.24
N PRO A 102 -9.55 -11.36 0.15
CA PRO A 102 -9.33 -12.66 0.76
C PRO A 102 -9.48 -12.60 2.29
N GLN A 103 -10.15 -13.59 2.91
CA GLN A 103 -10.35 -13.61 4.37
C GLN A 103 -10.31 -15.01 4.97
N PRO A 104 -9.55 -15.26 6.06
CA PRO A 104 -8.61 -14.34 6.70
C PRO A 104 -7.33 -14.16 5.88
N LEU A 105 -6.80 -12.94 5.86
CA LEU A 105 -5.54 -12.58 5.20
C LEU A 105 -4.43 -12.40 6.23
N PHE A 106 -3.25 -12.93 5.92
CA PHE A 106 -2.02 -12.70 6.66
C PHE A 106 -0.96 -12.11 5.71
N ASP A 107 -0.47 -10.92 6.02
CA ASP A 107 0.62 -10.29 5.27
C ASP A 107 1.94 -10.45 6.03
N THR A 108 2.87 -11.21 5.45
CA THR A 108 4.19 -11.46 6.06
C THR A 108 5.06 -10.20 6.14
N GLN A 109 4.88 -9.19 5.28
CA GLN A 109 5.61 -7.93 5.37
C GLN A 109 5.14 -7.14 6.60
N LEU A 110 3.83 -7.07 6.85
CA LEU A 110 3.29 -6.43 8.05
C LEU A 110 3.71 -7.17 9.33
N ALA A 111 3.61 -8.51 9.34
CA ALA A 111 4.08 -9.30 10.47
C ALA A 111 5.59 -9.10 10.72
N ALA A 112 6.39 -9.04 9.66
CA ALA A 112 7.83 -8.80 9.75
C ALA A 112 8.16 -7.41 10.36
N MET A 113 7.34 -6.38 10.10
CA MET A 113 7.48 -5.07 10.76
C MET A 113 7.35 -5.19 12.28
N VAL A 114 6.36 -5.95 12.76
CA VAL A 114 6.15 -6.20 14.20
C VAL A 114 7.29 -7.00 14.82
N CYS A 115 7.85 -7.94 14.05
CA CYS A 115 8.97 -8.78 14.46
C CYS A 115 10.36 -8.13 14.27
N GLY A 116 10.43 -6.83 13.95
CA GLY A 116 11.68 -6.08 13.92
C GLY A 116 12.54 -6.26 12.66
N TYR A 117 11.96 -6.74 11.57
CA TYR A 117 12.68 -6.93 10.29
C TYR A 117 12.83 -5.63 9.48
N GLY A 118 12.25 -4.52 9.95
CA GLY A 118 12.27 -3.21 9.31
C GLY A 118 10.93 -2.87 8.63
N ASP A 119 10.80 -1.62 8.19
CA ASP A 119 9.52 -1.06 7.72
C ASP A 119 9.02 -1.67 6.40
N GLN A 120 9.93 -2.08 5.51
CA GLN A 120 9.62 -2.55 4.16
C GLN A 120 10.65 -3.61 3.73
N ILE A 121 10.76 -4.69 4.49
CA ILE A 121 11.63 -5.80 4.09
C ILE A 121 11.09 -6.44 2.81
N SER A 122 11.97 -6.71 1.84
CA SER A 122 11.60 -7.44 0.63
C SER A 122 11.47 -8.93 0.91
N TYR A 123 10.65 -9.62 0.11
CA TYR A 123 10.42 -11.06 0.24
C TYR A 123 11.73 -11.85 0.30
N ASP A 124 12.65 -11.60 -0.64
CA ASP A 124 13.93 -12.30 -0.70
C ASP A 124 14.82 -12.08 0.53
N GLN A 125 14.80 -10.87 1.10
CA GLN A 125 15.57 -10.56 2.30
C GLN A 125 14.94 -11.22 3.52
N LEU A 126 13.62 -11.25 3.58
CA LEU A 126 12.88 -11.91 4.66
C LEU A 126 13.12 -13.42 4.63
N VAL A 127 12.98 -14.06 3.46
CA VAL A 127 13.31 -15.47 3.26
C VAL A 127 14.75 -15.74 3.67
N TYR A 128 15.73 -14.96 3.20
CA TYR A 128 17.13 -15.16 3.57
C TYR A 128 17.37 -15.04 5.08
N ARG A 129 16.73 -14.10 5.76
CA ARG A 129 16.91 -13.93 7.21
C ARG A 129 16.22 -15.03 8.02
N VAL A 130 15.13 -15.59 7.52
CA VAL A 130 14.35 -16.63 8.22
C VAL A 130 14.89 -18.03 7.94
N THR A 131 15.21 -18.34 6.69
CA THR A 131 15.57 -19.70 6.23
C THR A 131 17.03 -19.85 5.81
N GLY A 132 17.76 -18.74 5.60
CA GLY A 132 19.11 -18.75 5.03
C GLY A 132 19.15 -18.94 3.50
N VAL A 133 18.00 -19.17 2.86
CA VAL A 133 17.91 -19.40 1.40
C VAL A 133 17.99 -18.08 0.64
N ARG A 134 18.70 -18.09 -0.50
CA ARG A 134 18.75 -16.95 -1.42
C ARG A 134 17.87 -17.22 -2.62
N ILE A 135 16.91 -16.33 -2.86
CA ILE A 135 16.03 -16.39 -4.03
C ILE A 135 16.72 -15.73 -5.23
N ASP A 136 16.64 -16.38 -6.39
CA ASP A 136 17.06 -15.79 -7.65
C ASP A 136 16.03 -14.75 -8.11
N LYS A 137 16.47 -13.53 -8.42
CA LYS A 137 15.60 -12.41 -8.86
C LYS A 137 15.53 -12.26 -10.37
N SER A 138 16.19 -13.14 -11.12
CA SER A 138 16.44 -12.95 -12.56
C SER A 138 15.17 -12.89 -13.42
N SER A 139 14.02 -13.37 -12.92
CA SER A 139 12.74 -13.39 -13.66
C SER A 139 11.68 -12.39 -13.20
N ARG A 140 11.96 -11.55 -12.19
CA ARG A 140 10.99 -10.58 -11.61
C ARG A 140 10.44 -9.58 -12.62
N PHE A 141 11.27 -9.11 -13.56
CA PHE A 141 10.88 -8.11 -14.57
C PHE A 141 10.83 -8.74 -15.95
N THR A 142 9.93 -9.70 -16.12
CA THR A 142 9.69 -10.39 -17.40
C THR A 142 8.27 -10.19 -17.89
N ASP A 143 8.03 -10.45 -19.18
CA ASP A 143 6.69 -10.34 -19.76
C ASP A 143 5.85 -11.57 -19.40
N TRP A 144 5.11 -11.47 -18.29
CA TRP A 144 4.27 -12.52 -17.74
C TRP A 144 3.04 -12.87 -18.57
N GLN A 145 2.76 -12.10 -19.63
CA GLN A 145 1.67 -12.43 -20.57
C GLN A 145 2.10 -13.46 -21.62
N ARG A 146 3.41 -13.64 -21.83
CA ARG A 146 3.90 -14.53 -22.89
C ARG A 146 3.53 -15.97 -22.58
N ARG A 147 3.15 -16.70 -23.62
CA ARG A 147 2.92 -18.14 -23.57
C ARG A 147 3.69 -18.86 -24.69
N PRO A 148 4.27 -20.04 -24.41
CA PRO A 148 4.39 -20.66 -23.07
C PRO A 148 5.37 -19.86 -22.17
N LEU A 149 5.19 -19.96 -20.85
CA LEU A 149 6.17 -19.44 -19.89
C LEU A 149 7.46 -20.27 -19.94
N SER A 150 8.60 -19.63 -19.72
CA SER A 150 9.88 -20.34 -19.64
C SER A 150 10.02 -21.09 -18.31
N GLN A 151 10.83 -22.15 -18.28
CA GLN A 151 11.11 -22.90 -17.05
C GLN A 151 11.63 -22.00 -15.92
N LYS A 152 12.46 -21.00 -16.24
CA LYS A 152 12.97 -20.03 -15.25
C LYS A 152 11.87 -19.19 -14.63
N GLN A 153 10.87 -18.78 -15.41
CA GLN A 153 9.71 -18.04 -14.89
C GLN A 153 8.87 -18.92 -13.97
N LEU A 154 8.67 -20.19 -14.32
CA LEU A 154 7.92 -21.14 -13.49
C LEU A 154 8.66 -21.44 -12.17
N ASP A 155 9.98 -21.69 -12.24
CA ASP A 155 10.81 -21.94 -11.05
C ASP A 155 10.83 -20.73 -10.11
N TYR A 156 10.94 -19.51 -10.67
CA TYR A 156 10.83 -18.25 -9.92
C TYR A 156 9.47 -18.14 -9.23
N ALA A 157 8.38 -18.27 -9.99
CA ALA A 157 7.01 -18.16 -9.51
C ALA A 157 6.72 -19.11 -8.32
N VAL A 158 7.11 -20.38 -8.44
CA VAL A 158 6.89 -21.36 -7.36
C VAL A 158 7.74 -21.06 -6.12
N SER A 159 8.93 -20.49 -6.30
CA SER A 159 9.78 -20.05 -5.19
C SER A 159 9.14 -18.93 -4.35
N ASP A 160 8.25 -18.12 -4.93
CA ASP A 160 7.59 -17.00 -4.25
C ASP A 160 6.47 -17.44 -3.28
N VAL A 161 5.99 -18.68 -3.39
CA VAL A 161 4.99 -19.25 -2.47
C VAL A 161 5.52 -20.37 -1.59
N THR A 162 6.47 -21.17 -2.07
CA THR A 162 7.00 -22.30 -1.29
C THR A 162 7.78 -21.85 -0.05
N HIS A 163 8.70 -20.89 -0.18
CA HIS A 163 9.40 -20.34 0.99
C HIS A 163 8.51 -19.44 1.85
N LEU A 164 7.43 -18.88 1.28
CA LEU A 164 6.46 -18.09 2.01
C LEU A 164 5.73 -18.91 3.08
N CYS A 165 5.54 -20.22 2.85
CA CYS A 165 5.02 -21.15 3.86
C CYS A 165 5.90 -21.20 5.12
N ASP A 166 7.22 -21.27 4.95
CA ASP A 166 8.18 -21.31 6.07
C ASP A 166 8.25 -19.97 6.80
N VAL A 167 8.28 -18.88 6.04
CA VAL A 167 8.26 -17.51 6.57
C VAL A 167 7.00 -17.27 7.42
N TYR A 168 5.84 -17.68 6.92
CA TYR A 168 4.57 -17.57 7.66
C TYR A 168 4.62 -18.28 9.01
N ARG A 169 5.03 -19.54 9.02
CA ARG A 169 5.12 -20.34 10.27
C ARG A 169 6.05 -19.69 11.28
N PHE A 170 7.21 -19.24 10.82
CA PHE A 170 8.17 -18.55 11.67
C PHE A 170 7.61 -17.25 12.26
N LEU A 171 7.05 -16.37 11.42
CA LEU A 171 6.52 -15.08 11.88
C LEU A 171 5.30 -15.25 12.78
N LYS A 172 4.41 -16.20 12.48
CA LYS A 172 3.26 -16.50 13.33
C LYS A 172 3.70 -16.94 14.73
N ALA A 173 4.63 -17.89 14.82
CA ALA A 173 5.15 -18.35 16.11
C ALA A 173 5.83 -17.22 16.90
N ASN A 174 6.59 -16.36 16.21
CA ASN A 174 7.26 -15.22 16.81
C ASN A 174 6.27 -14.17 17.36
N LEU A 175 5.20 -13.87 16.63
CA LEU A 175 4.13 -12.97 17.10
C LEU A 175 3.42 -13.52 18.34
N GLU A 176 3.15 -14.82 18.36
CA GLU A 176 2.52 -15.51 19.50
C GLU A 176 3.43 -15.49 20.74
N GLU A 177 4.72 -15.80 20.58
CA GLU A 177 5.72 -15.76 21.66
C GLU A 177 5.83 -14.37 22.27
N GLN A 178 5.84 -13.32 21.42
CA GLN A 178 5.93 -11.94 21.87
C GLN A 178 4.59 -11.35 22.35
N LYS A 179 3.47 -12.07 22.19
CA LYS A 179 2.10 -11.58 22.45
C LYS A 179 1.78 -10.29 21.67
N ARG A 180 2.22 -10.22 20.42
CA ARG A 180 2.08 -9.05 19.53
C ARG A 180 1.15 -9.28 18.34
N SER A 181 0.39 -10.38 18.30
CA SER A 181 -0.55 -10.67 17.22
C SER A 181 -1.52 -9.50 16.96
N ASP A 182 -1.98 -8.83 18.02
CA ASP A 182 -2.90 -7.70 17.93
C ASP A 182 -2.26 -6.42 17.37
N TRP A 183 -0.92 -6.31 17.38
CA TRP A 183 -0.23 -5.12 16.85
C TRP A 183 -0.35 -5.04 15.31
N VAL A 184 -0.55 -6.18 14.65
CA VAL A 184 -0.73 -6.27 13.19
C VAL A 184 -2.17 -5.89 12.79
N ALA A 185 -3.14 -5.99 13.71
CA ALA A 185 -4.56 -5.95 13.40
C ALA A 185 -5.01 -4.65 12.73
N GLU A 186 -4.48 -3.50 13.16
CA GLU A 186 -4.84 -2.20 12.57
C GLU A 186 -4.34 -2.04 11.13
N GLU A 187 -3.11 -2.49 10.84
CA GLU A 187 -2.56 -2.44 9.48
C GLU A 187 -3.29 -3.45 8.57
N LEU A 188 -3.67 -4.61 9.11
CA LEU A 188 -4.50 -5.59 8.41
C LEU A 188 -5.92 -5.07 8.17
N ALA A 189 -6.48 -4.22 9.03
CA ALA A 189 -7.80 -3.65 8.82
C ALA A 189 -7.86 -2.82 7.53
N VAL A 190 -6.78 -2.09 7.20
CA VAL A 190 -6.66 -1.37 5.93
C VAL A 190 -6.60 -2.34 4.74
N LEU A 191 -5.87 -3.45 4.86
CA LEU A 191 -5.82 -4.48 3.81
C LEU A 191 -7.12 -5.29 3.66
N ASN A 192 -7.91 -5.39 4.74
CA ASN A 192 -9.19 -6.10 4.75
C ASN A 192 -10.38 -5.22 4.34
N ASP A 193 -10.18 -3.91 4.17
CA ASP A 193 -11.24 -3.00 3.71
C ASP A 193 -11.29 -2.96 2.18
N VAL A 194 -12.42 -3.41 1.61
CA VAL A 194 -12.68 -3.36 0.16
C VAL A 194 -12.59 -1.92 -0.37
N GLU A 195 -12.98 -0.92 0.41
CA GLU A 195 -12.91 0.50 -0.01
C GLU A 195 -11.48 0.99 -0.21
N THR A 196 -10.47 0.36 0.43
CA THR A 196 -9.05 0.65 0.20
C THR A 196 -8.65 0.47 -1.27
N TYR A 197 -9.32 -0.44 -1.98
CA TYR A 197 -9.01 -0.84 -3.36
C TYR A 197 -9.97 -0.21 -4.37
N ARG A 198 -11.12 0.29 -3.93
CA ARG A 198 -12.07 0.97 -4.80
C ARG A 198 -11.55 2.35 -5.19
N THR A 199 -11.53 2.59 -6.50
CA THR A 199 -11.08 3.87 -7.04
C THR A 199 -12.27 4.74 -7.40
N HIS A 200 -12.54 5.70 -6.52
CA HIS A 200 -13.58 6.71 -6.64
C HIS A 200 -13.11 7.91 -7.48
N PRO A 201 -13.69 8.17 -8.67
CA PRO A 201 -13.27 9.27 -9.55
C PRO A 201 -13.24 10.65 -8.89
N GLU A 202 -14.19 10.94 -8.02
CA GLU A 202 -14.29 12.18 -7.26
C GLU A 202 -13.12 12.41 -6.29
N ASN A 203 -12.37 11.35 -5.96
CA ASN A 203 -11.18 11.42 -5.11
C ASN A 203 -9.88 11.45 -5.93
N ALA A 204 -9.93 11.34 -7.27
CA ALA A 204 -8.74 11.26 -8.12
C ALA A 204 -7.80 12.47 -7.99
N TRP A 205 -8.35 13.65 -7.67
CA TRP A 205 -7.58 14.87 -7.45
C TRP A 205 -6.67 14.80 -6.23
N LYS A 206 -6.95 13.95 -5.23
CA LYS A 206 -6.12 13.82 -4.03
C LYS A 206 -4.71 13.27 -4.34
N ARG A 207 -4.56 12.59 -5.49
CA ARG A 207 -3.27 12.09 -6.01
C ARG A 207 -2.45 13.19 -6.70
N LEU A 208 -3.07 14.31 -7.05
CA LEU A 208 -2.41 15.46 -7.68
C LEU A 208 -1.75 16.33 -6.62
N LYS A 209 -0.65 17.00 -7.00
CA LYS A 209 -0.01 17.99 -6.12
C LYS A 209 -0.93 19.21 -5.98
N MET A 210 -1.15 19.67 -4.75
CA MET A 210 -1.96 20.84 -4.46
C MET A 210 -1.26 22.14 -4.93
N ARG A 211 -1.43 22.49 -6.22
CA ARG A 211 -0.87 23.71 -6.84
C ARG A 211 -1.87 24.87 -6.91
N VAL A 212 -3.16 24.57 -6.86
CA VAL A 212 -4.24 25.56 -6.92
C VAL A 212 -4.37 26.29 -5.58
N ARG A 213 -4.70 27.58 -5.65
CA ARG A 213 -4.76 28.47 -4.46
C ARG A 213 -6.13 29.10 -4.23
N LYS A 214 -7.07 28.97 -5.17
CA LYS A 214 -8.43 29.49 -5.07
C LYS A 214 -9.45 28.33 -5.02
N PRO A 215 -10.48 28.37 -4.14
CA PRO A 215 -11.49 27.30 -4.04
C PRO A 215 -12.13 26.92 -5.38
N ARG A 216 -12.45 27.92 -6.22
CA ARG A 216 -12.98 27.68 -7.58
C ARG A 216 -12.01 26.91 -8.48
N GLN A 217 -10.71 27.17 -8.41
CA GLN A 217 -9.70 26.41 -9.16
C GLN A 217 -9.61 24.97 -8.65
N LEU A 218 -9.76 24.76 -7.34
CA LEU A 218 -9.84 23.42 -6.77
C LEU A 218 -11.07 22.68 -7.26
N ALA A 219 -12.25 23.32 -7.30
CA ALA A 219 -13.46 22.72 -7.85
C ALA A 219 -13.27 22.25 -9.31
N VAL A 220 -12.66 23.08 -10.15
CA VAL A 220 -12.35 22.72 -11.55
C VAL A 220 -11.37 21.56 -11.60
N MET A 221 -10.29 21.60 -10.80
CA MET A 221 -9.32 20.51 -10.71
C MET A 221 -9.97 19.18 -10.29
N GLN A 222 -10.90 19.21 -9.32
CA GLN A 222 -11.65 18.04 -8.86
C GLN A 222 -12.50 17.44 -9.98
N LYS A 223 -13.30 18.26 -10.68
CA LYS A 223 -14.16 17.81 -11.78
C LYS A 223 -13.37 17.26 -12.97
N VAL A 224 -12.30 17.95 -13.37
CA VAL A 224 -11.43 17.52 -14.47
C VAL A 224 -10.68 16.23 -14.12
N ALA A 225 -10.17 16.11 -12.88
CA ALA A 225 -9.52 14.88 -12.43
C ALA A 225 -10.50 13.69 -12.39
N ALA A 226 -11.73 13.92 -11.93
CA ALA A 226 -12.78 12.90 -11.92
C ALA A 226 -13.18 12.46 -13.33
N TRP A 227 -13.31 13.40 -14.27
CA TRP A 227 -13.52 13.09 -15.68
C TRP A 227 -12.39 12.21 -16.24
N ARG A 228 -11.13 12.61 -16.01
CA ARG A 228 -9.97 11.84 -16.47
C ARG A 228 -9.98 10.42 -15.91
N GLU A 229 -10.32 10.28 -14.63
CA GLU A 229 -10.37 8.98 -13.98
C GLU A 229 -11.43 8.07 -14.63
N LYS A 230 -12.64 8.58 -14.88
CA LYS A 230 -13.72 7.85 -15.56
C LYS A 230 -13.32 7.41 -16.97
N GLU A 231 -12.73 8.32 -17.74
CA GLU A 231 -12.24 8.03 -19.09
C GLU A 231 -11.16 6.95 -19.08
N ALA A 232 -10.19 7.05 -18.16
CA ALA A 232 -9.09 6.11 -18.05
C ALA A 232 -9.59 4.72 -17.63
N GLN A 233 -10.56 4.65 -16.72
CA GLN A 233 -11.23 3.41 -16.30
C GLN A 233 -12.03 2.78 -17.43
N SER A 234 -12.87 3.56 -18.12
CA SER A 234 -13.76 3.06 -19.17
C SER A 234 -13.01 2.57 -20.40
N ARG A 235 -11.91 3.22 -20.75
CA ARG A 235 -11.08 2.85 -21.91
C ARG A 235 -9.96 1.88 -21.56
N ASP A 236 -9.83 1.54 -20.28
CA ASP A 236 -8.74 0.76 -19.71
C ASP A 236 -7.35 1.20 -20.19
N VAL A 237 -7.05 2.50 -20.02
CA VAL A 237 -5.75 3.09 -20.38
C VAL A 237 -5.14 3.89 -19.24
N PRO A 238 -3.80 4.04 -19.20
CA PRO A 238 -3.13 4.86 -18.20
C PRO A 238 -3.66 6.29 -18.20
N ARG A 239 -3.84 6.87 -17.00
CA ARG A 239 -4.38 8.23 -16.79
C ARG A 239 -3.67 9.29 -17.64
N GLN A 240 -2.35 9.24 -17.71
CA GLN A 240 -1.52 10.17 -18.48
C GLN A 240 -1.74 10.07 -19.99
N ARG A 241 -2.26 8.94 -20.49
CA ARG A 241 -2.64 8.76 -21.90
C ARG A 241 -3.96 9.47 -22.23
N VAL A 242 -4.84 9.64 -21.24
CA VAL A 242 -6.08 10.41 -21.40
C VAL A 242 -5.79 11.90 -21.33
N LEU A 243 -5.17 12.36 -20.24
CA LEU A 243 -4.86 13.77 -20.02
C LEU A 243 -3.69 13.91 -19.03
N LYS A 244 -2.67 14.69 -19.40
CA LYS A 244 -1.51 14.93 -18.54
C LYS A 244 -1.85 15.76 -17.31
N ASP A 245 -1.13 15.56 -16.21
CA ASP A 245 -1.32 16.35 -14.98
C ASP A 245 -1.16 17.85 -15.24
N GLU A 246 -0.19 18.25 -16.08
CA GLU A 246 0.04 19.65 -16.45
C GLU A 246 -1.18 20.29 -17.10
N ALA A 247 -1.89 19.54 -17.95
CA ALA A 247 -3.11 20.02 -18.60
C ALA A 247 -4.26 20.18 -17.60
N ILE A 248 -4.37 19.30 -16.59
CA ILE A 248 -5.35 19.48 -15.51
C ILE A 248 -5.09 20.78 -14.77
N TYR A 249 -3.84 21.05 -14.39
CA TYR A 249 -3.50 22.29 -13.70
C TYR A 249 -3.77 23.51 -14.57
N GLU A 250 -3.39 23.48 -15.86
CA GLU A 250 -3.64 24.61 -16.77
C GLU A 250 -5.13 24.86 -16.97
N ILE A 251 -5.95 23.83 -17.15
CA ILE A 251 -7.42 23.94 -17.25
C ILE A 251 -8.00 24.52 -15.96
N ALA A 252 -7.54 24.07 -14.79
CA ALA A 252 -7.99 24.61 -13.51
C ALA A 252 -7.67 26.09 -13.32
N LEU A 253 -6.53 26.55 -13.86
CA LEU A 253 -6.10 27.95 -13.80
C LEU A 253 -6.83 28.83 -14.82
N GLN A 254 -6.94 28.38 -16.08
CA GLN A 254 -7.46 29.17 -17.20
C GLN A 254 -8.99 29.09 -17.35
N GLN A 255 -9.61 28.04 -16.81
CA GLN A 255 -11.06 27.83 -16.78
C GLN A 255 -11.76 28.02 -18.14
N PRO A 256 -11.28 27.32 -19.20
CA PRO A 256 -11.80 27.49 -20.56
C PRO A 256 -13.23 26.98 -20.68
N ARG A 257 -14.08 27.79 -21.30
CA ARG A 257 -15.53 27.57 -21.46
C ARG A 257 -15.95 27.22 -22.89
N ASN A 258 -15.01 27.27 -23.83
CA ASN A 258 -15.27 26.97 -25.24
C ASN A 258 -14.02 26.45 -25.95
N ALA A 259 -14.20 25.94 -27.16
CA ALA A 259 -13.12 25.36 -27.97
C ALA A 259 -12.01 26.37 -28.30
N GLU A 260 -12.35 27.65 -28.51
CA GLU A 260 -11.35 28.69 -28.79
C GLU A 260 -10.41 28.91 -27.59
N GLN A 261 -10.98 28.98 -26.38
CA GLN A 261 -10.19 29.09 -25.15
C GLN A 261 -9.38 27.82 -24.88
N MET A 262 -9.94 26.65 -25.19
CA MET A 262 -9.22 25.37 -25.11
C MET A 262 -8.00 25.34 -26.03
N ALA A 263 -8.12 25.83 -27.26
CA ALA A 263 -7.04 25.86 -28.25
C ALA A 263 -5.85 26.74 -27.85
N ARG A 264 -6.04 27.67 -26.91
CA ARG A 264 -4.98 28.55 -26.39
C ARG A 264 -4.13 27.88 -25.30
N LEU A 265 -4.57 26.74 -24.75
CA LEU A 265 -3.83 26.03 -23.70
C LEU A 265 -2.58 25.35 -24.28
N ARG A 266 -1.44 25.53 -23.61
CA ARG A 266 -0.15 25.02 -24.10
C ARG A 266 0.06 23.54 -23.79
N ALA A 267 -0.54 23.04 -22.72
CA ALA A 267 -0.41 21.65 -22.29
C ALA A 267 -1.28 20.68 -23.11
N LEU A 268 -2.18 21.20 -23.96
CA LEU A 268 -3.00 20.41 -24.86
C LEU A 268 -2.39 20.36 -26.26
N PRO A 269 -2.45 19.21 -26.97
CA PRO A 269 -1.98 19.14 -28.34
C PRO A 269 -2.89 19.95 -29.28
N ARG A 270 -2.33 20.49 -30.36
CA ARG A 270 -3.11 21.22 -31.38
C ARG A 270 -4.20 20.33 -31.97
N GLY A 271 -5.41 20.85 -32.14
CA GLY A 271 -6.56 20.11 -32.66
C GLY A 271 -7.35 19.35 -31.59
N PHE A 272 -6.83 19.26 -30.35
CA PHE A 272 -7.54 18.62 -29.23
C PHE A 272 -8.88 19.29 -28.96
N GLU A 273 -9.00 20.60 -29.18
CA GLU A 273 -10.22 21.38 -28.96
C GLU A 273 -11.43 20.90 -29.77
N ARG A 274 -11.20 20.13 -30.84
CA ARG A 274 -12.24 19.57 -31.72
C ARG A 274 -12.68 18.16 -31.30
N SER A 275 -12.01 17.57 -30.31
CA SER A 275 -12.29 16.22 -29.85
C SER A 275 -13.53 16.17 -28.94
N HIS A 276 -14.15 14.98 -28.86
CA HIS A 276 -15.21 14.75 -27.89
C HIS A 276 -14.72 14.93 -26.44
N SER A 277 -13.45 14.58 -26.17
CA SER A 277 -12.82 14.80 -24.87
C SER A 277 -12.74 16.28 -24.49
N ALA A 278 -12.49 17.18 -25.45
CA ALA A 278 -12.50 18.62 -25.17
C ALA A 278 -13.90 19.12 -24.82
N GLN A 279 -14.94 18.61 -25.50
CA GLN A 279 -16.34 18.95 -25.17
C GLN A 279 -16.68 18.50 -23.74
N ALA A 280 -16.31 17.27 -23.38
CA ALA A 280 -16.54 16.73 -22.04
C ALA A 280 -15.76 17.49 -20.95
N LEU A 281 -14.53 17.93 -21.25
CA LEU A 281 -13.74 18.77 -20.35
C LEU A 281 -14.35 20.16 -20.15
N ILE A 282 -14.84 20.79 -21.22
CA ILE A 282 -15.55 22.08 -21.13
C ILE A 282 -16.80 21.92 -20.26
N ALA A 283 -17.57 20.84 -20.44
CA ALA A 283 -18.72 20.55 -19.60
C ALA A 283 -18.33 20.37 -18.12
N ALA A 284 -17.23 19.63 -17.83
CA ALA A 284 -16.71 19.47 -16.48
C ALA A 284 -16.24 20.80 -15.84
N VAL A 285 -15.68 21.71 -16.66
CA VAL A 285 -15.33 23.07 -16.23
C VAL A 285 -16.60 23.86 -15.90
N GLU A 286 -17.60 23.89 -16.78
CA GLU A 286 -18.87 24.59 -16.55
C GLU A 286 -19.59 24.07 -15.31
N GLU A 287 -19.62 22.75 -15.08
CA GLU A 287 -20.13 22.16 -13.84
C GLU A 287 -19.41 22.71 -12.59
N ALA A 288 -18.08 22.81 -12.62
CA ALA A 288 -17.32 23.37 -11.51
C ALA A 288 -17.54 24.87 -11.31
N LEU A 289 -17.85 25.61 -12.37
CA LEU A 289 -18.14 27.04 -12.33
C LEU A 289 -19.57 27.33 -11.84
N ALA A 290 -20.48 26.38 -12.03
CA ALA A 290 -21.86 26.46 -11.57
C ALA A 290 -22.03 26.16 -10.06
N VAL A 291 -21.03 25.56 -9.40
CA VAL A 291 -21.07 25.29 -7.95
C VAL A 291 -21.28 26.61 -7.17
N PRO A 292 -22.25 26.72 -6.25
CA PRO A 292 -22.41 27.90 -5.40
C PRO A 292 -21.15 28.23 -4.58
N ASP A 293 -20.91 29.51 -4.27
CA ASP A 293 -19.67 29.94 -3.58
C ASP A 293 -19.54 29.36 -2.16
N ASP A 294 -20.66 29.09 -1.49
CA ASP A 294 -20.76 28.45 -0.16
C ASP A 294 -20.55 26.93 -0.18
N GLU A 295 -20.69 26.30 -1.36
CA GLU A 295 -20.42 24.87 -1.58
C GLU A 295 -19.00 24.60 -2.12
N LEU A 296 -18.20 25.64 -2.33
CA LEU A 296 -16.85 25.48 -2.88
C LEU A 296 -15.93 24.69 -1.93
N PRO A 297 -15.05 23.83 -2.49
CA PRO A 297 -14.15 23.04 -1.68
C PRO A 297 -13.15 23.94 -0.94
N SER A 298 -12.97 23.68 0.35
CA SER A 298 -11.95 24.36 1.14
C SER A 298 -10.55 23.92 0.71
N ILE A 299 -9.65 24.88 0.53
CA ILE A 299 -8.22 24.58 0.37
C ILE A 299 -7.61 24.44 1.77
N PRO A 300 -6.99 23.31 2.11
CA PRO A 300 -6.28 23.17 3.38
C PRO A 300 -5.22 24.27 3.49
N LYS A 301 -5.36 25.15 4.47
CA LYS A 301 -4.30 26.10 4.83
C LYS A 301 -3.33 25.36 5.74
N PRO A 302 -2.04 25.21 5.38
CA PRO A 302 -1.07 24.74 6.34
C PRO A 302 -1.09 25.72 7.53
N ARG A 303 -1.39 25.23 8.73
CA ARG A 303 -1.13 26.03 9.93
C ARG A 303 0.39 26.16 10.04
N PRO A 304 0.94 27.37 10.25
CA PRO A 304 2.35 27.48 10.56
C PRO A 304 2.60 26.66 11.82
N ALA A 305 3.54 25.72 11.76
CA ALA A 305 3.96 25.00 12.94
C ALA A 305 4.60 25.98 13.94
N PRO A 306 4.44 25.78 15.26
CA PRO A 306 5.18 26.57 16.26
C PRO A 306 6.69 26.52 15.98
N GLU A 307 7.43 27.60 16.25
CA GLU A 307 8.88 27.68 15.95
C GLU A 307 9.70 26.53 16.58
N HIS A 308 9.28 26.05 17.75
CA HIS A 308 9.93 24.94 18.48
C HIS A 308 9.51 23.54 17.99
N ALA A 309 8.45 23.42 17.19
CA ALA A 309 7.92 22.12 16.78
C ALA A 309 8.90 21.37 15.86
N SER A 310 9.67 22.07 15.03
CA SER A 310 10.65 21.42 14.15
C SER A 310 11.79 20.74 14.92
N ALA A 311 12.38 21.43 15.91
CA ALA A 311 13.43 20.84 16.75
C ALA A 311 12.89 19.69 17.61
N SER A 312 11.67 19.85 18.15
CA SER A 312 10.99 18.81 18.93
C SER A 312 10.74 17.56 18.09
N ALA A 313 10.28 17.71 16.84
CA ALA A 313 10.06 16.59 15.92
C ALA A 313 11.36 15.81 15.62
N GLU A 314 12.51 16.48 15.50
CA GLU A 314 13.79 15.80 15.32
C GLU A 314 14.20 14.98 16.54
N LEU A 315 14.01 15.50 17.77
CA LEU A 315 14.24 14.74 18.99
C LEU A 315 13.30 13.53 19.10
N LEU A 316 12.03 13.70 18.73
CA LEU A 316 11.06 12.61 18.71
C LEU A 316 11.44 11.52 17.68
N LYS A 317 12.04 11.86 16.54
CA LYS A 317 12.56 10.88 15.57
C LYS A 317 13.69 10.04 16.18
N VAL A 318 14.59 10.68 16.92
CA VAL A 318 15.68 9.98 17.61
C VAL A 318 15.13 9.05 18.70
N LEU A 319 14.19 9.55 19.51
CA LEU A 319 13.51 8.75 20.53
C LEU A 319 12.81 7.53 19.90
N LEU A 320 12.05 7.74 18.83
CA LEU A 320 11.33 6.69 18.11
C LEU A 320 12.28 5.59 17.66
N LYS A 321 13.39 5.95 17.02
CA LYS A 321 14.40 4.97 16.57
C LYS A 321 14.94 4.14 17.73
N MET A 322 15.29 4.80 18.85
CA MET A 322 15.78 4.11 20.04
C MET A 322 14.73 3.16 20.64
N VAL A 323 13.47 3.60 20.78
CA VAL A 323 12.37 2.76 21.29
C VAL A 323 12.13 1.55 20.38
N SER A 324 12.16 1.75 19.07
CA SER A 324 12.02 0.71 18.06
C SER A 324 13.12 -0.34 18.13
N GLU A 325 14.38 0.08 18.30
CA GLU A 325 15.52 -0.82 18.48
C GLU A 325 15.44 -1.59 19.81
N GLU A 326 15.04 -0.92 20.89
CA GLU A 326 14.87 -1.51 22.22
C GLU A 326 13.82 -2.63 22.22
N HIS A 327 12.72 -2.44 21.49
CA HIS A 327 11.61 -3.39 21.48
C HIS A 327 11.59 -4.31 20.25
N GLY A 328 12.54 -4.17 19.32
CA GLY A 328 12.59 -4.96 18.10
C GLY A 328 11.32 -4.81 17.25
N VAL A 329 10.90 -3.57 16.98
CA VAL A 329 9.73 -3.25 16.17
C VAL A 329 10.05 -2.14 15.17
N ALA A 330 9.51 -2.23 13.96
CA ALA A 330 9.65 -1.21 12.91
C ALA A 330 9.15 0.17 13.39
N SER A 331 9.94 1.22 13.18
CA SER A 331 9.61 2.59 13.58
C SER A 331 8.33 3.09 12.96
N ARG A 332 8.10 2.78 11.68
CA ARG A 332 6.90 3.24 10.97
C ARG A 332 5.61 2.66 11.54
N LEU A 333 5.68 1.47 12.14
CA LEU A 333 4.53 0.86 12.82
C LEU A 333 4.18 1.64 14.10
N VAL A 334 5.18 2.19 14.78
CA VAL A 334 5.02 2.88 16.06
C VAL A 334 4.57 4.33 15.86
N ALA A 335 5.14 5.05 14.89
CA ALA A 335 4.72 6.40 14.53
C ALA A 335 5.22 6.79 13.13
N THR A 336 4.45 7.62 12.42
CA THR A 336 4.90 8.23 11.16
C THR A 336 5.51 9.62 11.38
N VAL A 337 6.27 10.14 10.41
CA VAL A 337 6.86 11.49 10.50
C VAL A 337 5.79 12.57 10.68
N ASP A 338 4.68 12.47 9.95
CA ASP A 338 3.54 13.39 10.08
C ASP A 338 2.92 13.34 11.49
N GLU A 339 2.86 12.16 12.10
CA GLU A 339 2.41 12.02 13.49
C GLU A 339 3.39 12.65 14.48
N LEU A 340 4.70 12.47 14.28
CA LEU A 340 5.72 13.11 15.12
C LEU A 340 5.64 14.64 15.03
N GLU A 341 5.40 15.19 13.84
CA GLU A 341 5.22 16.63 13.64
C GLU A 341 3.95 17.14 14.35
N LYS A 342 2.86 16.37 14.30
CA LYS A 342 1.62 16.69 15.03
C LYS A 342 1.82 16.65 16.54
N ILE A 343 2.49 15.62 17.07
CA ILE A 343 2.81 15.50 18.50
C ILE A 343 3.75 16.64 18.94
N ALA A 344 4.74 16.98 18.11
CA ALA A 344 5.64 18.09 18.39
C ALA A 344 4.88 19.43 18.48
N ALA A 345 3.85 19.62 17.66
CA ALA A 345 3.03 20.83 17.66
C ALA A 345 1.95 20.85 18.76
N ASP A 346 1.44 19.69 19.20
CA ASP A 346 0.28 19.58 20.12
C ASP A 346 0.42 18.36 21.04
N ASP A 347 0.37 18.56 22.36
CA ASP A 347 0.41 17.49 23.37
C ASP A 347 -0.83 16.59 23.33
N HIS A 348 -1.92 17.08 22.75
CA HIS A 348 -3.19 16.38 22.61
C HIS A 348 -3.46 15.92 21.18
N ALA A 349 -2.40 15.79 20.36
CA ALA A 349 -2.50 15.32 18.98
C ALA A 349 -3.29 14.01 18.88
N ASP A 350 -4.39 14.04 18.14
CA ASP A 350 -5.24 12.87 17.88
C ASP A 350 -4.64 12.00 16.77
N VAL A 351 -3.57 11.26 17.11
CA VAL A 351 -2.81 10.41 16.18
C VAL A 351 -2.64 8.97 16.70
N PRO A 352 -2.44 7.97 15.82
CA PRO A 352 -2.25 6.57 16.22
C PRO A 352 -1.14 6.36 17.26
N ALA A 353 0.00 7.04 17.13
CA ALA A 353 1.09 7.00 18.11
C ALA A 353 0.69 7.38 19.55
N MET A 354 -0.43 8.11 19.71
CA MET A 354 -0.98 8.54 21.00
C MET A 354 -2.16 7.66 21.48
N LYS A 355 -2.33 6.46 20.91
CA LYS A 355 -3.39 5.51 21.28
C LYS A 355 -2.85 4.10 21.54
N GLY A 356 -3.59 3.31 22.32
CA GLY A 356 -3.36 1.88 22.52
C GLY A 356 -1.93 1.51 22.91
N TRP A 357 -1.41 0.43 22.31
CA TRP A 357 -0.06 -0.07 22.57
C TRP A 357 1.03 0.91 22.12
N ARG A 358 0.81 1.69 21.05
CA ARG A 358 1.79 2.70 20.57
C ARG A 358 2.00 3.80 21.58
N ARG A 359 0.94 4.23 22.28
CA ARG A 359 1.04 5.21 23.37
C ARG A 359 1.89 4.68 24.51
N GLN A 360 1.63 3.43 24.93
CA GLN A 360 2.38 2.79 26.02
C GLN A 360 3.86 2.61 25.65
N LEU A 361 4.13 2.22 24.40
CA LEU A 361 5.48 1.97 23.91
C LEU A 361 6.29 3.26 23.70
N PHE A 362 5.67 4.26 23.08
CA PHE A 362 6.34 5.47 22.58
C PHE A 362 5.65 6.76 23.05
N GLY A 363 4.33 6.89 22.90
CA GLY A 363 3.61 8.15 23.11
C GLY A 363 3.84 8.80 24.48
N GLU A 364 3.85 8.04 25.57
CA GLU A 364 4.15 8.59 26.91
C GLU A 364 5.59 9.10 27.03
N ARG A 365 6.56 8.40 26.43
CA ARG A 365 7.97 8.82 26.40
C ARG A 365 8.15 10.06 25.54
N ALA A 366 7.39 10.15 24.44
CA ALA A 366 7.38 11.31 23.55
C ALA A 366 6.88 12.57 24.28
N LEU A 367 5.80 12.45 25.06
CA LEU A 367 5.30 13.54 25.89
C LEU A 367 6.28 13.92 27.00
N ALA A 368 6.86 12.93 27.71
CA ALA A 368 7.85 13.20 28.75
C ALA A 368 9.08 13.95 28.20
N LEU A 369 9.58 13.53 27.03
CA LEU A 369 10.69 14.22 26.36
C LEU A 369 10.31 15.66 25.98
N LYS A 370 9.09 15.87 25.45
CA LYS A 370 8.60 17.19 25.07
C LYS A 370 8.40 18.13 26.28
N ARG A 371 7.95 17.59 27.43
CA ARG A 371 7.78 18.32 28.69
C ARG A 371 9.08 18.57 29.45
N GLY A 372 10.20 18.00 28.98
CA GLY A 372 11.50 18.11 29.66
C GLY A 372 11.61 17.22 30.91
N GLU A 373 10.74 16.22 31.04
CA GLU A 373 10.80 15.20 32.11
C GLU A 373 11.79 14.09 31.77
N MET A 374 12.10 13.93 30.48
CA MET A 374 13.05 12.94 29.96
C MET A 374 14.15 13.61 29.14
N ALA A 375 15.37 13.10 29.24
CA ALA A 375 16.51 13.53 28.44
C ALA A 375 17.07 12.37 27.59
N LEU A 376 17.59 12.71 26.40
CA LEU A 376 18.32 11.78 25.54
C LEU A 376 19.82 11.99 25.73
N LEU A 377 20.53 10.92 26.10
CA LEU A 377 21.98 10.89 26.24
C LEU A 377 22.59 10.09 25.10
N LEU A 378 23.67 10.60 24.49
CA LEU A 378 24.47 9.86 23.51
C LEU A 378 25.80 9.46 24.14
N GLY A 379 26.05 8.16 24.27
CA GLY A 379 27.29 7.61 24.81
C GLY A 379 27.70 6.34 24.09
N ASN A 380 28.98 6.22 23.73
CA ASN A 380 29.52 5.06 22.99
C ASN A 380 28.74 4.74 21.70
N GLY A 381 28.26 5.77 21.00
CA GLY A 381 27.47 5.63 19.77
C GLY A 381 26.05 5.11 19.97
N ARG A 382 25.55 5.00 21.21
CA ARG A 382 24.17 4.58 21.54
C ARG A 382 23.41 5.69 22.24
N VAL A 383 22.15 5.85 21.86
CA VAL A 383 21.21 6.76 22.52
C VAL A 383 20.57 6.02 23.69
N ARG A 384 20.44 6.71 24.83
CA ARG A 384 19.69 6.25 26.01
C ARG A 384 18.75 7.35 26.48
N ALA A 385 17.58 6.99 26.98
CA ALA A 385 16.69 7.91 27.67
C ALA A 385 16.83 7.78 29.18
N VAL A 386 16.84 8.92 29.89
CA VAL A 386 16.85 9.00 31.36
C VAL A 386 15.79 9.98 31.83
N GLN A 387 15.26 9.78 33.04
CA GLN A 387 14.42 10.79 33.68
C GLN A 387 15.30 11.95 34.15
N VAL A 388 14.80 13.18 34.06
CA VAL A 388 15.57 14.37 34.43
C VAL A 388 15.82 14.44 35.94
N ASP A 389 14.88 13.94 36.75
CA ASP A 389 15.04 13.87 38.22
C ASP A 389 16.24 12.99 38.63
N ASP A 390 16.50 11.90 37.89
CA ASP A 390 17.65 11.01 38.12
C ASP A 390 18.99 11.69 37.80
N MET A 391 18.99 12.72 36.93
CA MET A 391 20.19 13.48 36.59
C MET A 391 20.55 14.50 37.66
N GLN A 392 19.56 15.08 38.34
CA GLN A 392 19.79 16.02 39.43
C GLN A 392 20.37 15.32 40.66
N ALA A 393 19.88 14.11 40.99
CA ALA A 393 20.38 13.30 42.10
C ALA A 393 21.80 12.74 41.89
N ALA A 394 22.30 12.68 40.64
CA ALA A 394 23.66 12.25 40.32
C ALA A 394 24.68 13.40 40.23
N ALA A 395 24.20 14.65 40.26
CA ALA A 395 25.01 15.86 40.20
C ALA A 395 25.22 16.51 41.59
N GLU A 396 24.46 16.08 42.60
CA GLU A 396 24.70 16.32 44.03
C GLU A 396 25.57 15.22 44.64
#